data_AF-A0A1V5PZE8-F1
#
_entry.id   AF-A0A1V5PZE8-F1
#
_cell.length_a   1.000
_cell.length_b   1.000
_cell.length_c   1.000
_cell.angle_alpha   90.00
_cell.angle_beta   90.00
_cell.angle_gamma   90.00
#
_symmetry.space_group_name_H-M   'P 1'
#
loop_
_entity.id
_entity.type
_entity.pdbx_description
1 polymer ?
#
loop_
_entity_poly.entity_id
_entity_poly.type
_entity_poly.pdbx_seq_one_letter_code
_entity_poly.pdbx_strand_id
1 'polypeptide(L)'
;MTQQRRDGHSTEFGIWLRQQPEIDSAKGYVTINIDYVWLNYNTGEWMLIEEKRYGHQPKRYQRSIFKILHLVAKQDPKYRGFYLIVFENTSPDDGKIFINHKQATRQDLIDLLTFKKR
;
A
#
# COMPACT_ATOMS: atom_id res chain seq x y z
N MET A 1 -14.09 13.29 2.41
CA MET A 1 -13.94 11.86 2.73
C MET A 1 -15.31 11.19 2.62
N THR A 2 -15.78 10.94 1.40
CA THR A 2 -17.17 10.47 1.19
C THR A 2 -17.43 9.01 1.54
N GLN A 3 -16.42 8.23 1.95
CA GLN A 3 -16.66 6.86 2.42
C GLN A 3 -16.30 6.71 3.89
N GLN A 4 -17.34 6.60 4.73
CA GLN A 4 -17.17 6.09 6.08
C GLN A 4 -16.71 4.63 6.01
N ARG A 5 -15.83 4.26 6.94
CA ARG A 5 -15.45 2.86 7.13
C ARG A 5 -16.68 2.08 7.60
N ARG A 6 -16.81 0.85 7.10
CA ARG A 6 -17.88 -0.08 7.49
C ARG A 6 -17.38 -1.11 8.50
N ASP A 7 -16.09 -1.07 8.80
CA ASP A 7 -15.39 -1.89 9.78
C ASP A 7 -15.11 -1.08 11.04
N GLY A 8 -15.22 -1.70 12.22
CA GLY A 8 -14.95 -1.07 13.52
C GLY A 8 -13.48 -0.79 13.81
N HIS A 9 -12.60 -0.86 12.81
CA HIS A 9 -11.14 -0.87 12.97
C HIS A 9 -10.49 0.46 12.52
N SER A 10 -11.05 1.59 12.93
CA SER A 10 -10.40 2.89 12.73
C SER A 10 -9.86 3.41 14.06
N THR A 11 -8.69 4.04 14.03
CA THR A 11 -8.22 4.85 15.15
C THR A 11 -9.14 6.05 15.34
N GLU A 12 -9.11 6.63 16.54
CA GLU A 12 -9.87 7.82 16.94
C GLU A 12 -9.61 8.98 15.98
N PHE A 13 -8.35 9.18 15.60
CA PHE A 13 -7.99 10.19 14.59
C PHE A 13 -8.61 9.89 13.23
N GLY A 14 -8.61 8.64 12.77
CA GLY A 14 -9.22 8.26 11.49
C GLY A 14 -10.74 8.44 11.48
N ILE A 15 -11.41 8.26 12.63
CA ILE A 15 -12.84 8.54 12.79
C ILE A 15 -13.08 10.05 12.74
N TRP A 16 -12.34 10.82 13.56
CA TRP A 16 -12.42 12.28 13.59
C TRP A 16 -12.17 12.89 12.19
N LEU A 17 -11.11 12.45 11.50
CA LEU A 17 -10.74 12.95 10.17
C LEU A 17 -11.87 12.79 9.14
N ARG A 18 -12.66 11.71 9.23
CA ARG A 18 -13.79 11.46 8.32
C ARG A 18 -14.99 12.37 8.57
N GLN A 19 -15.04 13.03 9.73
CA GLN A 19 -16.14 13.90 10.14
C GLN A 19 -15.88 15.38 9.83
N GLN A 20 -14.74 15.73 9.24
CA GLN A 20 -14.35 17.14 9.01
C GLN A 20 -14.80 17.62 7.61
N PRO A 21 -15.87 18.43 7.50
CA PRO A 21 -16.36 18.91 6.20
C PRO A 21 -15.40 19.87 5.49
N GLU A 22 -14.47 20.49 6.19
CA GLU A 22 -13.45 21.42 5.68
C GLU A 22 -12.49 20.73 4.71
N ILE A 23 -12.21 19.45 4.95
CA ILE A 23 -11.25 18.62 4.20
C ILE A 23 -11.96 17.45 3.50
N ASP A 24 -13.15 17.73 2.99
CA ASP A 24 -13.93 16.74 2.24
C ASP A 24 -13.37 16.51 0.81
N SER A 25 -13.66 15.34 0.25
CA SER A 25 -13.25 14.96 -1.10
C SER A 25 -14.01 15.71 -2.18
N ALA A 26 -15.24 16.17 -1.90
CA ALA A 26 -15.98 17.10 -2.74
C ALA A 26 -15.26 18.46 -2.87
N LYS A 27 -14.40 18.81 -1.89
CA LYS A 27 -13.54 20.00 -1.92
C LYS A 27 -12.14 19.72 -2.49
N GLY A 28 -11.91 18.52 -3.03
CA GLY A 28 -10.64 18.13 -3.65
C GLY A 28 -9.63 17.44 -2.73
N TYR A 29 -9.94 17.26 -1.44
CA TYR A 29 -9.02 16.59 -0.50
C TYR A 29 -9.15 15.07 -0.59
N VAL A 30 -8.04 14.40 -0.91
CA VAL A 30 -7.95 12.94 -0.97
C VAL A 30 -6.94 12.47 0.07
N THR A 31 -7.32 11.45 0.85
CA THR A 31 -6.45 10.82 1.82
C THR A 31 -6.47 9.31 1.65
N ILE A 32 -5.30 8.71 1.83
CA ILE A 32 -5.07 7.27 1.81
C ILE A 32 -4.10 6.93 2.93
N ASN A 33 -4.25 5.73 3.49
CA ASN A 33 -3.21 5.15 4.31
C ASN A 33 -2.15 4.52 3.38
N ILE A 34 -0.90 4.50 3.84
CA ILE A 34 0.16 3.67 3.28
C ILE A 34 0.22 2.44 4.17
N ASP A 35 0.03 1.23 3.61
CA ASP A 35 -0.01 0.01 4.42
C ASP A 35 1.37 -0.27 5.05
N TYR A 36 2.45 -0.20 4.25
CA TYR A 36 3.81 -0.30 4.78
C TYR A 36 4.81 0.63 4.10
N VAL A 37 5.66 1.23 4.93
CA VAL A 37 7.01 1.65 4.53
C VAL A 37 7.97 0.57 5.01
N TRP A 38 8.59 -0.14 4.09
CA TRP A 38 9.44 -1.29 4.39
C TRP A 38 10.91 -0.90 4.25
N LEU A 39 11.68 -0.94 5.33
CA LEU A 39 13.08 -0.48 5.40
C LEU A 39 13.97 -1.57 5.97
N ASN A 40 15.10 -1.84 5.32
CA ASN A 40 16.22 -2.53 5.92
C ASN A 40 17.21 -1.49 6.47
N TYR A 41 17.25 -1.34 7.79
CA TYR A 41 18.09 -0.33 8.46
C TYR A 41 19.60 -0.57 8.27
N ASN A 42 20.03 -1.81 8.04
CA ASN A 42 21.44 -2.13 7.84
C ASN A 42 21.93 -1.71 6.45
N THR A 43 21.10 -1.87 5.42
CA THR A 43 21.48 -1.56 4.04
C THR A 43 20.99 -0.18 3.58
N GLY A 44 20.05 0.41 4.32
CA GLY A 44 19.33 1.63 3.97
C GLY A 44 18.28 1.44 2.88
N GLU A 45 18.11 0.21 2.34
CA GLU A 45 17.15 -0.05 1.27
C GLU A 45 15.73 0.02 1.77
N TRP A 46 14.85 0.64 0.98
CA TRP A 46 13.47 0.81 1.38
C TRP A 46 12.49 0.77 0.21
N MET A 47 11.24 0.42 0.48
CA MET A 47 10.15 0.40 -0.50
C MET A 47 8.82 0.75 0.15
N LEU A 48 7.83 1.04 -0.69
CA LEU A 48 6.43 1.20 -0.29
C LEU A 48 5.65 -0.04 -0.69
N ILE A 49 4.75 -0.48 0.18
CA ILE A 49 3.89 -1.64 -0.10
C ILE A 49 2.44 -1.25 0.18
N GLU A 50 1.58 -1.56 -0.78
CA GLU A 50 0.13 -1.63 -0.60
C GLU A 50 -0.29 -3.10 -0.57
N GLU A 51 -1.09 -3.46 0.43
CA GLU A 51 -1.58 -4.82 0.67
C GLU A 51 -3.08 -4.89 0.36
N LYS A 52 -3.50 -5.97 -0.31
CA LYS A 52 -4.92 -6.25 -0.55
C LYS A 52 -5.21 -7.73 -0.36
N ARG A 53 -6.40 -8.01 0.13
CA ARG A 53 -6.95 -9.37 0.32
C ARG A 53 -8.06 -9.63 -0.69
N TYR A 54 -8.45 -10.90 -0.83
CA TYR A 54 -9.59 -11.32 -1.64
C TYR A 54 -9.54 -10.84 -3.10
N GLY A 55 -8.34 -10.75 -3.66
CA GLY A 55 -8.13 -10.26 -5.04
C GLY A 55 -8.44 -8.77 -5.25
N HIS A 56 -8.76 -8.02 -4.20
CA HIS A 56 -9.11 -6.61 -4.31
C HIS A 56 -7.99 -5.78 -4.92
N GLN A 57 -8.37 -4.77 -5.69
CA GLN A 57 -7.45 -3.88 -6.38
C GLN A 57 -7.47 -2.48 -5.76
N PRO A 58 -6.34 -1.75 -5.76
CA PRO A 58 -6.32 -0.37 -5.31
C PRO A 58 -7.25 0.49 -6.17
N LYS A 59 -8.00 1.38 -5.52
CA LYS A 59 -8.89 2.31 -6.21
C LYS A 59 -8.09 3.33 -7.03
N ARG A 60 -8.72 3.93 -8.04
CA ARG A 60 -8.07 4.87 -8.98
C ARG A 60 -7.33 6.02 -8.29
N TYR A 61 -7.92 6.59 -7.22
CA TYR A 61 -7.29 7.68 -6.48
C TYR A 61 -6.05 7.23 -5.71
N GLN A 62 -6.05 6.00 -5.15
CA GLN A 62 -4.87 5.43 -4.49
C GLN A 62 -3.72 5.29 -5.49
N ARG A 63 -3.99 4.74 -6.68
CA ARG A 63 -3.00 4.61 -7.77
C ARG A 63 -2.40 5.96 -8.17
N SER A 64 -3.19 7.02 -8.17
CA SER A 64 -2.73 8.37 -8.52
C SER A 64 -1.74 8.90 -7.48
N ILE A 65 -2.02 8.70 -6.18
CA ILE A 65 -1.11 9.09 -5.09
C ILE A 65 0.14 8.21 -5.09
N PHE A 66 0.01 6.89 -5.30
CA PHE A 66 1.16 5.99 -5.41
C PHE A 66 2.12 6.39 -6.52
N LYS A 67 1.59 6.85 -7.66
CA LYS A 67 2.41 7.38 -8.75
C LYS A 67 3.20 8.61 -8.32
N ILE A 68 2.59 9.53 -7.57
CA ILE A 68 3.28 10.71 -7.03
C ILE A 68 4.40 10.28 -6.08
N LEU A 69 4.10 9.42 -5.11
CA LEU A 69 5.07 8.93 -4.13
C LEU A 69 6.25 8.24 -4.83
N HIS A 70 5.97 7.35 -5.79
CA HIS A 70 6.99 6.67 -6.56
C HIS A 70 7.87 7.64 -7.37
N LEU A 71 7.27 8.66 -8.00
CA LEU A 71 8.00 9.66 -8.78
C LEU A 71 8.94 10.52 -7.94
N VAL A 72 8.59 10.80 -6.69
CA VAL A 72 9.46 11.50 -5.75
C VAL A 72 10.54 10.55 -5.24
N ALA A 73 10.15 9.37 -4.77
CA ALA A 73 11.04 8.40 -4.13
C ALA A 73 12.10 7.80 -5.07
N LYS A 74 11.80 7.65 -6.37
CA LYS A 74 12.75 7.09 -7.36
C LYS A 74 14.06 7.86 -7.52
N GLN A 75 14.17 9.06 -6.94
CA GLN A 75 15.41 9.83 -6.93
C GLN A 75 16.42 9.29 -5.91
N ASP A 76 15.95 8.58 -4.88
CA ASP A 76 16.81 7.95 -3.88
C ASP A 76 17.39 6.62 -4.42
N PRO A 77 18.72 6.44 -4.51
CA PRO A 77 19.33 5.20 -4.98
C PRO A 77 19.05 3.97 -4.10
N LYS A 78 18.60 4.18 -2.85
CA LYS A 78 18.20 3.13 -1.92
C LYS A 78 16.73 2.77 -1.99
N TYR A 79 15.91 3.55 -2.70
CA TYR A 79 14.53 3.19 -2.94
C TYR A 79 14.42 2.04 -3.93
N ARG A 80 13.62 1.04 -3.57
CA ARG A 80 13.44 -0.22 -4.31
C ARG A 80 12.09 -0.30 -5.01
N GLY A 81 11.21 0.68 -4.84
CA GLY A 81 9.99 0.79 -5.63
C GLY A 81 8.71 0.79 -4.79
N PHE A 82 7.59 0.74 -5.50
CA PHE A 82 6.26 0.62 -4.93
C PHE A 82 5.69 -0.72 -5.37
N TYR A 83 5.25 -1.54 -4.42
CA TYR A 83 4.73 -2.88 -4.70
C TYR A 83 3.29 -3.01 -4.24
N LEU A 84 2.45 -3.54 -5.12
CA LEU A 84 1.13 -4.03 -4.78
C LEU A 84 1.22 -5.54 -4.50
N ILE A 85 0.91 -5.93 -3.27
CA ILE A 85 0.80 -7.33 -2.86
C ILE A 85 -0.69 -7.64 -2.71
N VAL A 86 -1.16 -8.67 -3.42
CA VAL A 86 -2.55 -9.12 -3.34
C VAL A 86 -2.60 -10.59 -2.96
N PHE A 87 -3.35 -10.92 -1.91
CA PHE A 87 -3.68 -12.28 -1.53
C PHE A 87 -5.05 -12.68 -2.11
N GLU A 88 -5.15 -13.92 -2.58
CA GLU A 88 -6.41 -14.53 -3.00
C GLU A 88 -7.40 -14.64 -1.84
N ASN A 89 -6.91 -14.95 -0.63
CA ASN A 89 -7.67 -14.94 0.60
C ASN A 89 -7.10 -13.89 1.55
N THR A 90 -6.46 -14.29 2.67
CA THR A 90 -6.11 -13.35 3.74
C THR A 90 -4.62 -13.07 3.90
N SER A 91 -3.77 -14.01 3.50
CA SER A 91 -2.37 -14.08 3.89
C SER A 91 -1.53 -14.82 2.84
N PRO A 92 -0.19 -14.85 2.96
CA PRO A 92 0.65 -15.65 2.06
C PRO A 92 0.53 -17.16 2.28
N ASP A 93 -0.13 -17.60 3.35
CA ASP A 93 -0.19 -19.02 3.75
C ASP A 93 -1.54 -19.68 3.40
N ASP A 94 -2.52 -18.93 2.88
CA ASP A 94 -3.88 -19.41 2.61
C ASP A 94 -4.41 -19.08 1.21
N GLY A 95 -3.60 -19.14 0.15
CA GLY A 95 -4.06 -18.96 -1.24
C GLY A 95 -2.95 -18.49 -2.17
N LYS A 96 -3.31 -18.01 -3.36
CA LYS A 96 -2.35 -17.42 -4.30
C LYS A 96 -1.89 -16.03 -3.86
N ILE A 97 -0.62 -15.73 -4.17
CA ILE A 97 0.01 -14.43 -3.97
C ILE A 97 0.19 -13.76 -5.33
N PHE A 98 -0.06 -12.46 -5.41
CA PHE A 98 0.23 -11.65 -6.59
C PHE A 98 1.07 -10.44 -6.20
N ILE A 99 2.19 -10.23 -6.91
CA ILE A 99 3.04 -9.04 -6.78
C ILE A 99 2.93 -8.26 -8.09
N ASN A 100 2.47 -7.01 -8.03
CA ASN A 100 2.25 -6.16 -9.21
C ASN A 100 1.44 -6.86 -10.32
N HIS A 101 0.35 -7.52 -9.92
CA HIS A 101 -0.57 -8.31 -10.78
C HIS A 101 0.00 -9.61 -11.36
N LYS A 102 1.25 -9.97 -11.07
CA LYS A 102 1.83 -11.25 -11.47
C LYS A 102 1.73 -12.24 -10.33
N GLN A 103 1.27 -13.47 -10.62
CA GLN A 103 1.27 -14.53 -9.62
C GLN A 103 2.71 -14.79 -9.16
N ALA A 104 2.88 -14.95 -7.85
CA ALA A 104 4.14 -15.11 -7.16
C ALA A 104 4.06 -16.29 -6.20
N THR A 105 5.21 -16.89 -5.92
CA THR A 105 5.36 -17.89 -4.86
C THR A 105 5.65 -17.21 -3.52
N ARG A 106 5.55 -17.98 -2.42
CA ARG A 106 5.98 -17.52 -1.09
C ARG A 106 7.46 -17.12 -1.09
N GLN A 107 8.32 -17.84 -1.82
CA GLN A 107 9.73 -17.49 -1.92
C GLN A 107 9.94 -16.17 -2.67
N ASP A 108 9.18 -15.93 -3.75
CA ASP A 108 9.24 -14.64 -4.46
C ASP A 108 8.87 -13.46 -3.56
N LEU A 109 7.91 -13.65 -2.66
CA LEU A 109 7.54 -12.66 -1.66
C LEU A 109 8.67 -12.43 -0.65
N ILE A 110 9.30 -13.50 -0.13
CA ILE A 110 10.46 -13.36 0.77
C ILE A 110 11.62 -12.66 0.07
N ASP A 111 11.90 -13.00 -1.18
CA ASP A 111 12.98 -12.37 -1.95
C ASP A 111 12.70 -10.87 -2.20
N LEU A 112 11.44 -10.50 -2.45
CA LEU A 112 11.02 -9.10 -2.50
C LEU A 112 11.27 -8.40 -1.15
N LEU A 113 10.72 -8.95 -0.05
CA LEU A 113 10.79 -8.37 1.30
C LEU A 113 12.23 -8.30 1.85
N THR A 114 13.13 -9.12 1.33
CA THR A 114 14.56 -9.12 1.66
C THR A 114 15.42 -8.36 0.64
N PHE A 115 14.80 -7.64 -0.31
CA PHE A 115 15.45 -6.82 -1.33
C PHE A 115 16.41 -7.58 -2.26
N LYS A 116 16.22 -8.91 -2.40
CA LYS A 116 17.01 -9.75 -3.32
C LYS A 116 16.59 -9.58 -4.77
N LYS A 117 15.34 -9.18 -5.01
CA LYS A 117 14.83 -8.82 -6.34
C LYS A 117 14.88 -7.31 -6.55
N ARG A 118 15.32 -6.91 -7.74
CA ARG A 118 15.27 -5.53 -8.24
C ARG A 118 14.11 -5.38 -9.22
#